data_AF-A0A6P0HR15-F1
#
_entry.id   AF-A0A6P0HR15-F1
#
_cell.length_a   1.000
_cell.length_b   1.000
_cell.length_c   1.000
_cell.angle_alpha   90.00
_cell.angle_beta   90.00
_cell.angle_gamma   90.00
#
_symmetry.space_group_name_H-M   'P 1'
#
loop_
_entity.id
_entity.type
_entity.pdbx_description
1 polymer ?
#
loop_
_entity_poly.entity_id
_entity_poly.type
_entity_poly.pdbx_seq_one_letter_code
_entity_poly.pdbx_strand_id
1 'polypeptide(L)'
;MKICSYNKIFEHSLLEDYSILADTKVKSHYILIVNGSFNVVTNRNSLTDASKQILKDDSFLKHIKKFLDEAQRQVPVFRELIERLNKENQEAKLEAYTQRLDKLKKDIKNRTRFKVNNIEQLKDKWIIQPEIGEEHWVGALYTMFSHLVTIDLPYAELWVRPRTFCGVGLDSIAVPLKENSLKDTVHRGLEYKYTISSTDEYNHPFIVTNFIVCWDISIPEELELIKDAYGYFGYVSLTEELNNIGYEIIKIESQTGEIHNQNIKVISLKKLLDHTFDCQWTTPPK
;
A
#
# COMPACT_ATOMS: atom_id res chain seq x y z
N MET A 1 -24.18 25.65 -28.09
CA MET A 1 -24.04 24.29 -27.52
C MET A 1 -22.87 24.31 -26.55
N LYS A 2 -23.10 24.24 -25.23
CA LYS A 2 -22.01 24.33 -24.23
C LYS A 2 -21.60 22.91 -23.82
N ILE A 3 -20.39 22.50 -24.21
CA ILE A 3 -19.84 21.16 -23.96
C ILE A 3 -19.23 21.15 -22.55
N CYS A 4 -20.05 20.91 -21.52
CA CYS A 4 -19.51 20.55 -20.20
C CYS A 4 -19.04 19.09 -20.27
N SER A 5 -17.84 18.77 -19.78
CA SER A 5 -17.33 17.39 -19.84
C SER A 5 -18.02 16.49 -18.81
N TYR A 6 -19.19 15.94 -19.19
CA TYR A 6 -20.00 14.98 -18.42
C TYR A 6 -19.32 13.62 -18.21
N ASN A 7 -18.09 13.43 -18.67
CA ASN A 7 -17.45 12.11 -18.74
C ASN A 7 -17.24 11.45 -17.36
N LYS A 8 -17.28 12.24 -16.27
CA LYS A 8 -17.25 11.72 -14.90
C LYS A 8 -18.46 10.87 -14.54
N ILE A 9 -19.58 10.96 -15.28
CA ILE A 9 -20.74 10.09 -15.01
C ILE A 9 -20.37 8.61 -15.21
N PHE A 10 -19.45 8.32 -16.14
CA PHE A 10 -19.00 6.96 -16.44
C PHE A 10 -18.03 6.40 -15.38
N GLU A 11 -17.59 7.23 -14.42
CA GLU A 11 -16.80 6.77 -13.25
C GLU A 11 -17.72 6.18 -12.16
N HIS A 12 -19.04 6.31 -12.30
CA HIS A 12 -20.00 5.79 -11.32
C HIS A 12 -20.20 4.27 -11.48
N SER A 13 -20.33 3.56 -10.36
CA SER A 13 -20.48 2.09 -10.33
C SER A 13 -21.70 1.59 -11.14
N LEU A 14 -22.80 2.35 -11.15
CA LEU A 14 -23.98 2.05 -11.96
C LEU A 14 -23.69 2.00 -13.48
N LEU A 15 -22.60 2.60 -13.96
CA LEU A 15 -22.23 2.64 -15.38
C LEU A 15 -20.93 1.88 -15.66
N GLU A 16 -20.55 0.92 -14.81
CA GLU A 16 -19.29 0.17 -14.91
C GLU A 16 -19.09 -0.49 -16.29
N ASP A 17 -20.15 -1.05 -16.89
CA ASP A 17 -20.15 -1.65 -18.24
C ASP A 17 -19.68 -0.67 -19.34
N TYR A 18 -19.82 0.63 -19.09
CA TYR A 18 -19.47 1.72 -20.01
C TYR A 18 -18.35 2.61 -19.46
N SER A 19 -17.67 2.19 -18.40
CA SER A 19 -16.58 2.94 -17.77
C SER A 19 -15.47 3.33 -18.74
N ILE A 20 -15.27 2.54 -19.82
CA ILE A 20 -14.31 2.84 -20.88
C ILE A 20 -14.56 4.19 -21.58
N LEU A 21 -15.81 4.67 -21.58
CA LEU A 21 -16.15 5.98 -22.14
C LEU A 21 -15.62 7.14 -21.27
N ALA A 22 -15.26 6.91 -20.01
CA ALA A 22 -14.65 7.93 -19.15
C ALA A 22 -13.25 8.37 -19.67
N ASP A 23 -12.54 7.46 -20.34
CA ASP A 23 -11.16 7.66 -20.78
C ASP A 23 -11.05 8.86 -21.73
N THR A 24 -10.10 9.76 -21.44
CA THR A 24 -9.85 10.96 -22.24
C THR A 24 -9.44 10.64 -23.68
N LYS A 25 -8.78 9.51 -23.92
CA LYS A 25 -8.38 9.06 -25.26
C LYS A 25 -9.58 8.62 -26.10
N VAL A 26 -10.67 8.23 -25.46
CA VAL A 26 -11.88 7.71 -26.12
C VAL A 26 -12.84 8.82 -26.55
N LYS A 27 -12.73 10.01 -25.95
CA LYS A 27 -13.64 11.16 -26.17
C LYS A 27 -13.64 11.70 -27.60
N SER A 28 -12.63 11.39 -28.40
CA SER A 28 -12.61 11.71 -29.83
C SER A 28 -13.59 10.88 -30.66
N HIS A 29 -14.05 9.74 -30.12
CA HIS A 29 -14.85 8.77 -30.87
C HIS A 29 -16.36 8.89 -30.64
N TYR A 30 -16.81 9.66 -29.65
CA TYR A 30 -18.23 9.81 -29.35
C TYR A 30 -18.56 11.18 -28.74
N ILE A 31 -19.84 11.55 -28.83
CA ILE A 31 -20.40 12.69 -28.10
C ILE A 31 -21.66 12.21 -27.39
N LEU A 32 -21.71 12.37 -26.07
CA LEU A 32 -22.94 12.18 -25.30
C LEU A 32 -23.65 13.53 -25.16
N ILE A 33 -24.89 13.59 -25.66
CA ILE A 33 -25.74 14.78 -25.55
C ILE A 33 -26.86 14.49 -24.55
N VAL A 34 -26.87 15.22 -23.43
CA VAL A 34 -27.96 15.19 -22.47
C VAL A 34 -28.78 16.45 -22.66
N ASN A 35 -30.01 16.31 -23.15
CA ASN A 35 -30.93 17.43 -23.24
C ASN A 35 -31.73 17.57 -21.95
N GLY A 36 -31.62 18.71 -21.28
CA GLY A 36 -32.31 18.97 -20.01
C GLY A 36 -32.06 20.37 -19.46
N SER A 37 -32.84 20.75 -18.46
CA SER A 37 -32.75 22.05 -17.78
C SER A 37 -31.60 22.08 -16.76
N PHE A 38 -30.37 22.19 -17.25
CA PHE A 38 -29.19 22.34 -16.40
C PHE A 38 -28.82 23.82 -16.23
N ASN A 39 -28.86 24.29 -14.99
CA ASN A 39 -28.39 25.64 -14.65
C ASN A 39 -26.86 25.71 -14.74
N VAL A 40 -26.36 26.79 -15.35
CA VAL A 40 -24.93 27.07 -15.53
C VAL A 40 -24.54 28.32 -14.75
N VAL A 41 -23.31 28.35 -14.23
CA VAL A 41 -22.70 29.56 -13.68
C VAL A 41 -22.39 30.48 -14.86
N THR A 42 -23.05 31.64 -14.89
CA THR A 42 -23.08 32.59 -16.01
C THR A 42 -21.69 33.05 -16.46
N ASN A 43 -20.68 33.04 -15.57
CA ASN A 43 -19.36 33.59 -15.85
C ASN A 43 -18.25 32.57 -16.17
N ARG A 44 -18.50 31.24 -16.07
CA ARG A 44 -17.41 30.22 -16.21
C ARG A 44 -17.75 29.01 -17.06
N ASN A 45 -18.91 28.96 -17.71
CA ASN A 45 -19.38 27.77 -18.45
C ASN A 45 -19.30 26.48 -17.62
N SER A 46 -19.41 26.59 -16.29
CA SER A 46 -19.43 25.48 -15.35
C SER A 46 -20.85 25.25 -14.85
N LEU A 47 -21.17 24.01 -14.47
CA LEU A 47 -22.47 23.67 -13.88
C LEU A 47 -22.59 24.26 -12.47
N THR A 48 -23.81 24.67 -12.09
CA THR A 48 -24.14 24.96 -10.69
C THR A 48 -24.06 23.67 -9.87
N ASP A 49 -23.90 23.79 -8.55
CA ASP A 49 -23.81 22.60 -7.70
C ASP A 49 -25.11 21.78 -7.69
N ALA A 50 -26.27 22.45 -7.82
CA ALA A 50 -27.55 21.76 -8.05
C ALA A 50 -27.54 20.90 -9.32
N SER A 51 -27.04 21.43 -10.44
CA SER A 51 -26.91 20.67 -11.69
C SER A 51 -25.90 19.51 -11.57
N LYS A 52 -24.83 19.68 -10.79
CA LYS A 52 -23.87 18.59 -10.52
C LYS A 52 -24.48 17.49 -9.65
N GLN A 53 -25.35 17.83 -8.70
CA GLN A 53 -26.05 16.85 -7.87
C GLN A 53 -26.96 15.97 -8.73
N ILE A 54 -27.68 16.54 -9.71
CA ILE A 54 -28.50 15.77 -10.66
C ILE A 54 -27.65 14.75 -11.44
N LEU A 55 -26.44 15.12 -11.86
CA LEU A 55 -25.54 14.21 -12.59
C LEU A 55 -24.97 13.07 -11.74
N LYS A 56 -25.05 13.19 -10.42
CA LYS A 56 -24.65 12.16 -9.46
C LYS A 56 -25.85 11.38 -8.90
N ASP A 57 -27.07 11.74 -9.30
CA ASP A 57 -28.28 11.10 -8.81
C ASP A 57 -28.44 9.71 -9.44
N ASP A 58 -28.65 8.70 -8.60
CA ASP A 58 -28.79 7.31 -9.04
C ASP A 58 -29.99 7.10 -9.97
N SER A 59 -31.09 7.82 -9.76
CA SER A 59 -32.26 7.72 -10.64
C SER A 59 -31.92 8.25 -12.03
N PHE A 60 -31.27 9.41 -12.10
CA PHE A 60 -30.78 9.97 -13.36
C PHE A 60 -29.78 9.03 -14.07
N LEU A 61 -28.80 8.48 -13.34
CA LEU A 61 -27.81 7.56 -13.88
C LEU A 61 -28.42 6.25 -14.39
N LYS A 62 -29.48 5.74 -13.74
CA LYS A 62 -30.26 4.59 -14.26
C LYS A 62 -30.91 4.89 -15.61
N HIS A 63 -31.36 6.11 -15.85
CA HIS A 63 -31.89 6.51 -17.16
C HIS A 63 -30.79 6.54 -18.23
N ILE A 64 -29.61 7.06 -17.88
CA ILE A 64 -28.43 7.02 -18.76
C ILE A 64 -28.05 5.57 -19.07
N LYS A 65 -27.99 4.70 -18.06
CA LYS A 65 -27.70 3.27 -18.26
C LYS A 65 -28.69 2.64 -19.22
N LYS A 66 -29.99 2.84 -19.00
CA LYS A 66 -31.04 2.28 -19.86
C LYS A 66 -30.87 2.72 -21.32
N PHE A 67 -30.55 3.99 -21.55
CA PHE A 67 -30.27 4.52 -22.89
C PHE A 67 -29.06 3.82 -23.54
N LEU A 68 -27.96 3.64 -22.80
CA LEU A 68 -26.75 2.98 -23.32
C LEU A 68 -26.98 1.48 -23.56
N ASP A 69 -27.68 0.79 -22.65
CA ASP A 69 -28.05 -0.62 -22.79
C ASP A 69 -28.94 -0.83 -24.03
N GLU A 70 -29.87 0.09 -24.28
CA GLU A 70 -30.71 0.05 -25.47
C GLU A 70 -29.89 0.32 -26.74
N ALA A 71 -29.01 1.33 -26.72
CA ALA A 71 -28.10 1.61 -27.83
C ALA A 71 -27.17 0.43 -28.13
N GLN A 72 -26.63 -0.24 -27.11
CA GLN A 72 -25.75 -1.41 -27.28
C GLN A 72 -26.50 -2.59 -27.93
N ARG A 73 -27.81 -2.72 -27.69
CA ARG A 73 -28.64 -3.76 -28.34
C ARG A 73 -29.03 -3.39 -29.76
N GLN A 74 -29.42 -2.14 -29.98
CA GLN A 74 -30.10 -1.71 -31.22
C GLN A 74 -29.17 -1.06 -32.24
N VAL A 75 -28.02 -0.52 -31.82
CA VAL A 75 -27.10 0.25 -32.69
C VAL A 75 -25.78 -0.53 -32.85
N PRO A 76 -25.59 -1.25 -33.98
CA PRO A 76 -24.40 -2.08 -34.20
C PRO A 76 -23.08 -1.32 -34.06
N VAL A 77 -23.02 -0.10 -34.59
CA VAL A 77 -21.81 0.74 -34.54
C VAL A 77 -21.42 1.10 -33.09
N PHE A 78 -22.40 1.35 -32.23
CA PHE A 78 -22.13 1.64 -30.82
C PHE A 78 -21.66 0.38 -30.08
N ARG A 79 -22.29 -0.77 -30.35
CA ARG A 79 -21.84 -2.05 -29.80
C ARG A 79 -20.39 -2.37 -30.20
N GLU A 80 -20.07 -2.26 -31.49
CA GLU A 80 -18.71 -2.48 -32.01
C GLU A 80 -17.69 -1.51 -31.40
N LEU A 81 -18.08 -0.24 -31.21
CA LEU A 81 -17.23 0.74 -30.53
C LEU A 81 -16.90 0.29 -29.10
N ILE A 82 -17.90 -0.07 -28.30
CA ILE A 82 -17.68 -0.51 -26.90
C ILE A 82 -16.83 -1.78 -26.85
N GLU A 83 -17.13 -2.77 -27.69
CA GLU A 83 -16.36 -4.03 -27.75
C GLU A 83 -14.90 -3.77 -28.12
N ARG A 84 -14.66 -2.95 -29.14
CA ARG A 84 -13.32 -2.60 -29.61
C ARG A 84 -12.52 -1.85 -28.55
N LEU A 85 -13.12 -0.82 -27.93
CA LEU A 85 -12.46 -0.03 -26.89
C LEU A 85 -12.10 -0.88 -25.67
N ASN A 86 -12.99 -1.78 -25.25
CA ASN A 86 -12.71 -2.70 -24.15
C ASN A 86 -11.57 -3.67 -24.49
N LYS A 87 -11.56 -4.21 -25.72
CA LYS A 87 -10.48 -5.09 -26.20
C LYS A 87 -9.13 -4.36 -26.23
N GLU A 88 -9.07 -3.18 -26.84
CA GLU A 88 -7.84 -2.37 -26.92
C GLU A 88 -7.31 -2.01 -25.52
N ASN A 89 -8.20 -1.68 -24.58
CA ASN A 89 -7.82 -1.41 -23.19
C ASN A 89 -7.27 -2.66 -22.47
N GLN A 90 -7.88 -3.83 -22.66
CA GLN A 90 -7.38 -5.07 -22.09
C GLN A 90 -6.02 -5.47 -22.66
N GLU A 91 -5.83 -5.34 -23.99
CA GLU A 91 -4.56 -5.59 -24.65
C GLU A 91 -3.47 -4.63 -24.15
N ALA A 92 -3.77 -3.33 -24.03
CA ALA A 92 -2.83 -2.34 -23.50
C ALA A 92 -2.45 -2.62 -22.04
N LYS A 93 -3.42 -3.03 -21.20
CA LYS A 93 -3.14 -3.47 -19.82
C LYS A 93 -2.21 -4.68 -19.81
N LEU A 94 -2.51 -5.70 -20.60
CA LEU A 94 -1.70 -6.92 -20.69
C LEU A 94 -0.28 -6.63 -21.17
N GLU A 95 -0.13 -5.78 -22.19
CA GLU A 95 1.17 -5.34 -22.69
C GLU A 95 1.97 -4.62 -21.60
N ALA A 96 1.35 -3.67 -20.90
CA ALA A 96 1.98 -2.96 -19.79
C ALA A 96 2.41 -3.91 -18.66
N TYR A 97 1.58 -4.89 -18.30
CA TYR A 97 1.93 -5.92 -17.32
C TYR A 97 3.11 -6.78 -17.80
N THR A 98 3.13 -7.17 -19.07
CA THR A 98 4.20 -7.99 -19.65
C THR A 98 5.53 -7.22 -19.68
N GLN A 99 5.50 -5.96 -20.11
CA GLN A 99 6.68 -5.08 -20.11
C GLN A 99 7.24 -4.89 -18.69
N ARG A 100 6.39 -4.71 -17.68
CA ARG A 100 6.80 -4.63 -16.26
C ARG A 100 7.45 -5.93 -15.79
N LEU A 101 6.87 -7.08 -16.12
CA LEU A 101 7.43 -8.38 -15.76
C LEU A 101 8.78 -8.64 -16.43
N ASP A 102 8.90 -8.34 -17.72
CA ASP A 102 10.16 -8.51 -18.46
C ASP A 102 11.25 -7.59 -17.95
N LYS A 103 10.90 -6.35 -17.59
CA LYS A 103 11.81 -5.44 -16.92
C LYS A 103 12.28 -6.02 -15.58
N LEU A 104 11.36 -6.48 -14.73
CA LEU A 104 11.70 -7.09 -13.44
C LEU A 104 12.64 -8.29 -13.58
N LYS A 105 12.37 -9.19 -14.54
CA LYS A 105 13.22 -10.35 -14.83
C LYS A 105 14.63 -9.94 -15.28
N LYS A 106 14.76 -8.88 -16.06
CA LYS A 106 16.06 -8.37 -16.54
C LYS A 106 16.84 -7.67 -15.43
N ASP A 107 16.14 -6.92 -14.59
CA ASP A 107 16.74 -6.05 -13.58
C ASP A 107 17.13 -6.79 -12.30
N ILE A 108 16.52 -7.95 -12.00
CA ILE A 108 16.80 -8.72 -10.78
C ILE A 108 18.28 -9.09 -10.62
N LYS A 109 18.99 -9.31 -11.74
CA LYS A 109 20.43 -9.64 -11.73
C LYS A 109 21.31 -8.49 -11.21
N ASN A 110 20.81 -7.25 -11.27
CA ASN A 110 21.49 -6.03 -10.85
C ASN A 110 21.11 -5.62 -9.41
N ARG A 111 20.10 -6.28 -8.81
CA ARG A 111 19.66 -5.97 -7.44
C ARG A 111 20.67 -6.47 -6.41
N THR A 112 20.85 -5.69 -5.36
CA THR A 112 21.56 -6.11 -4.15
C THR A 112 20.93 -7.39 -3.61
N ARG A 113 21.77 -8.31 -3.20
CA ARG A 113 21.37 -9.64 -2.74
C ARG A 113 22.28 -10.13 -1.64
N PHE A 114 21.83 -11.12 -0.90
CA PHE A 114 22.60 -11.72 0.18
C PHE A 114 22.39 -13.23 0.24
N LYS A 115 23.36 -13.91 0.84
CA LYS A 115 23.26 -15.30 1.31
C LYS A 115 23.32 -15.33 2.83
N VAL A 116 22.78 -16.39 3.43
CA VAL A 116 22.87 -16.65 4.86
C VAL A 116 23.59 -17.97 5.07
N ASN A 117 24.76 -17.93 5.73
CA ASN A 117 25.66 -19.09 5.79
C ASN A 117 25.38 -20.00 6.97
N ASN A 118 24.80 -19.48 8.05
CA ASN A 118 24.56 -20.20 9.30
C ASN A 118 23.17 -20.85 9.38
N ILE A 119 22.40 -20.88 8.28
CA ILE A 119 21.08 -21.51 8.20
C ILE A 119 21.05 -22.53 7.05
N GLU A 120 21.04 -23.81 7.39
CA GLU A 120 21.14 -24.90 6.40
C GLU A 120 20.03 -24.85 5.34
N GLN A 121 18.81 -24.46 5.71
CA GLN A 121 17.66 -24.37 4.79
C GLN A 121 17.84 -23.28 3.72
N LEU A 122 18.72 -22.29 3.97
CA LEU A 122 18.99 -21.15 3.11
C LEU A 122 20.34 -21.25 2.39
N LYS A 123 21.10 -22.32 2.64
CA LYS A 123 22.41 -22.54 2.04
C LYS A 123 22.36 -22.42 0.52
N ASP A 124 23.31 -21.65 -0.01
CA ASP A 124 23.47 -21.34 -1.43
C ASP A 124 22.32 -20.61 -2.14
N LYS A 125 21.27 -20.24 -1.43
CA LYS A 125 20.15 -19.47 -1.99
C LYS A 125 20.43 -17.98 -1.93
N TRP A 126 20.25 -17.31 -3.06
CA TRP A 126 20.27 -15.86 -3.10
C TRP A 126 18.92 -15.29 -2.66
N ILE A 127 18.97 -14.36 -1.72
CA ILE A 127 17.83 -13.56 -1.28
C ILE A 127 18.05 -12.14 -1.79
N ILE A 128 17.02 -11.53 -2.38
CA ILE A 128 17.11 -10.20 -2.97
C ILE A 128 16.66 -9.16 -1.94
N GLN A 129 17.42 -8.07 -1.80
CA GLN A 129 17.02 -6.92 -0.98
C GLN A 129 15.74 -6.29 -1.55
N PRO A 130 14.74 -5.93 -0.72
CA PRO A 130 13.60 -5.11 -1.11
C PRO A 130 13.97 -3.77 -1.77
N GLU A 131 13.08 -3.30 -2.65
CA GLU A 131 13.07 -1.95 -3.21
C GLU A 131 11.91 -1.12 -2.65
N ILE A 132 11.93 0.19 -2.89
CA ILE A 132 10.84 1.10 -2.48
C ILE A 132 9.52 0.62 -3.11
N GLY A 133 8.47 0.48 -2.30
CA GLY A 133 7.18 -0.06 -2.72
C GLY A 133 7.06 -1.58 -2.63
N GLU A 134 8.07 -2.28 -2.10
CA GLU A 134 8.02 -3.71 -1.81
C GLU A 134 7.90 -4.01 -0.31
N GLU A 135 7.04 -3.27 0.41
CA GLU A 135 6.80 -3.45 1.85
C GLU A 135 6.35 -4.88 2.19
N HIS A 136 5.52 -5.49 1.33
CA HIS A 136 5.13 -6.89 1.48
C HIS A 136 6.33 -7.85 1.41
N TRP A 137 7.38 -7.50 0.66
CA TRP A 137 8.59 -8.31 0.61
C TRP A 137 9.42 -8.15 1.89
N VAL A 138 9.45 -6.96 2.50
CA VAL A 138 9.99 -6.75 3.86
C VAL A 138 9.29 -7.67 4.86
N GLY A 139 7.96 -7.70 4.83
CA GLY A 139 7.16 -8.56 5.70
C GLY A 139 7.38 -10.05 5.46
N ALA A 140 7.49 -10.47 4.20
CA ALA A 140 7.80 -11.85 3.84
C ALA A 140 9.19 -12.28 4.35
N LEU A 141 10.21 -11.42 4.21
CA LEU A 141 11.54 -11.68 4.74
C LEU A 141 11.54 -11.77 6.27
N TYR A 142 10.95 -10.79 6.96
CA TYR A 142 10.87 -10.82 8.43
C TYR A 142 10.13 -12.08 8.92
N THR A 143 9.01 -12.43 8.27
CA THR A 143 8.24 -13.64 8.60
C THR A 143 9.06 -14.91 8.37
N MET A 144 9.77 -15.03 7.25
CA MET A 144 10.61 -16.19 6.98
C MET A 144 11.72 -16.34 8.03
N PHE A 145 12.43 -15.26 8.34
CA PHE A 145 13.55 -15.31 9.28
C PHE A 145 13.11 -15.47 10.74
N SER A 146 12.02 -14.84 11.18
CA SER A 146 11.48 -15.01 12.54
C SER A 146 11.14 -16.47 12.88
N HIS A 147 10.80 -17.30 11.88
CA HIS A 147 10.54 -18.73 12.07
C HIS A 147 11.80 -19.61 12.03
N LEU A 148 12.93 -19.05 11.61
CA LEU A 148 14.24 -19.72 11.60
C LEU A 148 15.07 -19.37 12.84
N VAL A 149 14.68 -18.33 13.59
CA VAL A 149 15.37 -17.91 14.82
C VAL A 149 15.14 -18.91 15.95
N THR A 150 16.22 -19.28 16.64
CA THR A 150 16.19 -19.97 17.93
C THR A 150 16.52 -19.00 19.06
N ILE A 151 16.14 -19.36 20.30
CA ILE A 151 16.32 -18.50 21.47
C ILE A 151 17.79 -18.16 21.76
N ASP A 152 18.71 -19.01 21.33
CA ASP A 152 20.16 -18.85 21.56
C ASP A 152 20.82 -17.87 20.58
N LEU A 153 20.09 -17.41 19.55
CA LEU A 153 20.62 -16.45 18.60
C LEU A 153 20.63 -15.01 19.16
N PRO A 154 21.60 -14.19 18.74
CA PRO A 154 21.62 -12.77 19.08
C PRO A 154 20.31 -12.08 18.66
N TYR A 155 19.82 -11.19 19.52
CA TYR A 155 18.61 -10.40 19.27
C TYR A 155 17.32 -11.22 19.09
N ALA A 156 17.27 -12.47 19.57
CA ALA A 156 16.10 -13.34 19.45
C ALA A 156 14.79 -12.70 19.96
N GLU A 157 14.85 -11.85 20.99
CA GLU A 157 13.68 -11.16 21.55
C GLU A 157 13.08 -10.09 20.61
N LEU A 158 13.84 -9.60 19.62
CA LEU A 158 13.36 -8.69 18.57
C LEU A 158 12.64 -9.41 17.42
N TRP A 159 12.74 -10.74 17.39
CA TRP A 159 12.07 -11.60 16.41
C TRP A 159 10.75 -12.14 16.96
N VAL A 160 9.70 -11.32 16.92
CA VAL A 160 8.33 -11.81 17.15
C VAL A 160 7.89 -12.65 15.96
N ARG A 161 7.17 -13.75 16.20
CA ARG A 161 6.72 -14.69 15.17
C ARG A 161 5.36 -14.26 14.62
N PRO A 162 5.26 -13.82 13.36
CA PRO A 162 3.98 -13.48 12.74
C PRO A 162 3.11 -14.74 12.60
N ARG A 163 1.82 -14.60 12.89
CA ARG A 163 0.80 -15.67 12.78
C ARG A 163 -0.17 -15.41 11.63
N THR A 164 -0.32 -14.15 11.23
CA THR A 164 -1.21 -13.69 10.17
C THR A 164 -0.46 -12.75 9.24
N PHE A 165 -0.99 -12.54 8.04
CA PHE A 165 -0.56 -11.52 7.10
C PHE A 165 -1.80 -10.94 6.42
N CYS A 166 -2.01 -9.63 6.50
CA CYS A 166 -3.18 -8.94 5.94
C CYS A 166 -2.72 -7.76 5.09
N GLY A 167 -3.32 -7.60 3.89
CA GLY A 167 -3.09 -6.43 3.04
C GLY A 167 -4.04 -5.25 3.34
N VAL A 168 -4.85 -5.36 4.39
CA VAL A 168 -5.85 -4.35 4.77
C VAL A 168 -5.80 -4.13 6.28
N GLY A 169 -5.55 -2.89 6.69
CA GLY A 169 -5.39 -2.55 8.10
C GLY A 169 -4.00 -2.97 8.60
N LEU A 170 -3.95 -3.52 9.81
CA LEU A 170 -2.69 -3.96 10.42
C LEU A 170 -2.07 -5.13 9.64
N ASP A 171 -0.79 -5.02 9.27
CA ASP A 171 -0.13 -6.00 8.40
C ASP A 171 -0.08 -7.41 9.01
N SER A 172 0.17 -7.53 10.32
CA SER A 172 0.35 -8.83 10.97
C SER A 172 0.03 -8.81 12.47
N ILE A 173 -0.44 -9.94 12.98
CA ILE A 173 -0.42 -10.26 14.41
C ILE A 173 0.74 -11.23 14.65
N ALA A 174 1.59 -10.92 15.62
CA ALA A 174 2.72 -11.73 16.01
C ALA A 174 2.66 -12.13 17.50
N VAL A 175 3.51 -13.07 17.89
CA VAL A 175 3.70 -13.48 19.28
C VAL A 175 5.19 -13.57 19.63
N PRO A 176 5.59 -13.40 20.89
CA PRO A 176 6.97 -13.63 21.32
C PRO A 176 7.49 -15.02 20.92
N LEU A 177 8.80 -15.16 20.73
CA LEU A 177 9.43 -16.38 20.19
C LEU A 177 9.06 -17.66 20.95
N LYS A 178 8.97 -17.59 22.29
CA LYS A 178 8.64 -18.74 23.16
C LYS A 178 7.13 -19.00 23.27
N GLU A 179 6.30 -18.09 22.80
CA GLU A 179 4.86 -18.12 23.03
C GLU A 179 4.15 -18.97 21.97
N ASN A 180 3.40 -19.97 22.43
CA ASN A 180 2.70 -20.94 21.57
C ASN A 180 1.18 -20.94 21.76
N SER A 181 0.65 -20.16 22.70
CA SER A 181 -0.78 -20.02 22.92
C SER A 181 -1.44 -19.06 21.93
N LEU A 182 -2.76 -19.19 21.80
CA LEU A 182 -3.63 -18.31 21.02
C LEU A 182 -4.41 -17.36 21.94
N LYS A 183 -3.85 -17.00 23.10
CA LYS A 183 -4.47 -16.05 24.01
C LYS A 183 -4.41 -14.65 23.41
N ASP A 184 -5.49 -13.91 23.51
CA ASP A 184 -5.59 -12.51 23.09
C ASP A 184 -4.48 -11.62 23.67
N THR A 185 -4.18 -11.79 24.95
CA THR A 185 -3.18 -11.00 25.70
C THR A 185 -1.74 -11.13 25.22
N VAL A 186 -1.41 -12.18 24.47
CA VAL A 186 -0.03 -12.43 24.00
C VAL A 186 0.22 -11.88 22.60
N HIS A 187 -0.83 -11.45 21.90
CA HIS A 187 -0.73 -10.92 20.56
C HIS A 187 -0.06 -9.54 20.55
N ARG A 188 0.73 -9.30 19.50
CA ARG A 188 1.45 -8.06 19.24
C ARG A 188 1.15 -7.62 17.81
N GLY A 189 0.78 -6.37 17.62
CA GLY A 189 0.60 -5.81 16.29
C GLY A 189 1.93 -5.50 15.62
N LEU A 190 2.07 -5.92 14.38
CA LEU A 190 3.31 -5.85 13.62
C LEU A 190 3.04 -5.23 12.25
N GLU A 191 3.88 -4.28 11.90
CA GLU A 191 3.77 -3.43 10.72
C GLU A 191 5.06 -3.47 9.91
N TYR A 192 4.95 -3.44 8.58
CA TYR A 192 6.11 -3.46 7.69
C TYR A 192 6.19 -2.19 6.84
N LYS A 193 7.39 -1.63 6.75
CA LYS A 193 7.68 -0.49 5.88
C LYS A 193 8.97 -0.69 5.13
N TYR A 194 9.16 0.04 4.05
CA TYR A 194 10.48 0.13 3.43
C TYR A 194 11.41 1.01 4.28
N THR A 195 10.93 2.19 4.69
CA THR A 195 11.60 3.13 5.58
C THR A 195 10.56 3.87 6.41
N ILE A 196 11.00 4.47 7.51
CA ILE A 196 10.21 5.43 8.29
C ILE A 196 11.07 6.67 8.56
N SER A 197 10.44 7.84 8.58
CA SER A 197 11.05 9.12 8.90
C SER A 197 10.16 9.85 9.89
N SER A 198 10.75 10.64 10.78
CA SER A 198 10.03 11.57 11.67
C SER A 198 9.30 12.68 10.91
N THR A 199 9.71 12.95 9.67
CA THR A 199 9.07 13.94 8.78
C THR A 199 7.79 13.44 8.12
N ASP A 200 7.60 12.12 8.11
CA ASP A 200 6.50 11.47 7.40
C ASP A 200 5.42 11.06 8.39
N GLU A 201 4.15 11.26 8.01
CA GLU A 201 3.03 10.84 8.83
C GLU A 201 2.85 9.32 8.74
N TYR A 202 2.92 8.64 9.88
CA TYR A 202 2.79 7.19 9.93
C TYR A 202 1.33 6.78 9.67
N ASN A 203 1.10 5.94 8.66
CA ASN A 203 -0.24 5.70 8.13
C ASN A 203 -1.08 4.65 8.88
N HIS A 204 -0.59 4.11 10.00
CA HIS A 204 -1.32 3.14 10.83
C HIS A 204 -1.42 3.63 12.28
N PRO A 205 -2.42 3.19 13.07
CA PRO A 205 -2.62 3.71 14.41
C PRO A 205 -1.55 3.20 15.37
N PHE A 206 -0.89 4.09 16.11
CA PHE A 206 0.05 3.73 17.16
C PHE A 206 -0.58 2.86 18.25
N ILE A 207 -1.86 3.10 18.56
CA ILE A 207 -2.58 2.39 19.63
C ILE A 207 -2.70 0.87 19.44
N VAL A 208 -2.58 0.37 18.21
CA VAL A 208 -2.64 -1.07 17.89
C VAL A 208 -1.31 -1.65 17.42
N THR A 209 -0.27 -0.81 17.34
CA THR A 209 1.04 -1.20 16.81
C THR A 209 1.99 -1.49 17.97
N ASN A 210 2.75 -2.58 17.88
CA ASN A 210 3.79 -2.94 18.85
C ASN A 210 5.18 -2.90 18.22
N PHE A 211 5.27 -3.35 16.98
CA PHE A 211 6.51 -3.44 16.23
C PHE A 211 6.30 -2.82 14.85
N ILE A 212 7.25 -1.98 14.44
CA ILE A 212 7.37 -1.47 13.08
C ILE A 212 8.70 -1.99 12.54
N VAL A 213 8.65 -2.86 11.56
CA VAL A 213 9.82 -3.43 10.91
C VAL A 213 10.01 -2.76 9.56
N CYS A 214 11.07 -1.97 9.48
CA CYS A 214 11.47 -1.29 8.25
C CYS A 214 12.57 -2.08 7.55
N TRP A 215 12.68 -2.03 6.22
CA TRP A 215 13.88 -2.57 5.56
C TRP A 215 15.14 -1.86 6.06
N ASP A 216 15.14 -0.53 5.98
CA ASP A 216 16.21 0.33 6.46
C ASP A 216 15.62 1.54 7.19
N ILE A 217 16.39 2.14 8.11
CA ILE A 217 15.98 3.34 8.86
C ILE A 217 17.15 4.30 9.02
N SER A 218 16.83 5.59 8.92
CA SER A 218 17.65 6.65 9.50
C SER A 218 17.28 6.75 10.98
N ILE A 219 18.25 6.63 11.89
CA ILE A 219 18.00 6.76 13.32
C ILE A 219 17.76 8.26 13.63
N PRO A 220 16.57 8.65 14.13
CA PRO A 220 16.27 10.04 14.46
C PRO A 220 16.97 10.48 15.76
N GLU A 221 16.86 11.76 16.11
CA GLU A 221 17.42 12.28 17.35
C GLU A 221 16.60 11.82 18.58
N GLU A 222 17.25 11.69 19.74
CA GLU A 222 16.59 11.39 21.01
C GLU A 222 15.50 12.45 21.30
N LEU A 223 14.31 12.01 21.73
CA LEU A 223 13.12 12.84 21.95
C LEU A 223 12.55 13.53 20.71
N GLU A 224 12.96 13.14 19.50
CA GLU A 224 12.29 13.62 18.29
C GLU A 224 10.83 13.15 18.24
N LEU A 225 9.94 14.02 17.75
CA LEU A 225 8.50 13.78 17.72
C LEU A 225 8.12 12.97 16.47
N ILE A 226 7.36 11.90 16.65
CA ILE A 226 6.79 11.10 15.56
C ILE A 226 5.26 11.11 15.70
N LYS A 227 4.55 11.24 14.57
CA LYS A 227 3.09 11.32 14.51
C LYS A 227 2.51 10.23 13.64
N ASP A 228 1.33 9.75 14.00
CA ASP A 228 0.49 8.94 13.11
C ASP A 228 -0.63 9.76 12.47
N ALA A 229 -1.26 9.17 11.45
CA ALA A 229 -2.38 9.75 10.71
C ALA A 229 -3.71 9.73 11.49
N TYR A 230 -3.71 9.17 12.71
CA TYR A 230 -4.89 8.98 13.56
C TYR A 230 -4.93 9.94 14.75
N GLY A 231 -4.03 10.92 14.77
CA GLY A 231 -4.01 11.97 15.79
C GLY A 231 -3.29 11.57 17.08
N TYR A 232 -2.47 10.52 17.05
CA TYR A 232 -1.53 10.19 18.11
C TYR A 232 -0.11 10.63 17.76
N PHE A 233 0.69 10.85 18.79
CA PHE A 233 2.10 11.16 18.65
C PHE A 233 2.89 10.53 19.80
N GLY A 234 4.19 10.40 19.62
CA GLY A 234 5.13 9.93 20.63
C GLY A 234 6.53 10.43 20.36
N TYR A 235 7.45 10.05 21.22
CA TYR A 235 8.82 10.55 21.21
C TYR A 235 9.81 9.43 20.99
N VAL A 236 10.86 9.70 20.23
CA VAL A 236 11.97 8.76 20.02
C VAL A 236 12.70 8.52 21.34
N SER A 237 13.00 7.27 21.62
CA SER A 237 13.92 6.85 22.69
C SER A 237 14.93 5.84 22.16
N LEU A 238 16.20 6.18 22.31
CA LEU A 238 17.34 5.37 21.93
C LEU A 238 17.73 4.49 23.12
N THR A 239 17.57 3.18 22.96
CA THR A 239 17.84 2.18 24.02
C THR A 239 19.07 1.35 23.68
N GLU A 240 19.74 0.80 24.70
CA GLU A 240 20.87 -0.11 24.48
C GLU A 240 20.43 -1.38 23.72
N GLU A 241 19.20 -1.87 23.96
CA GLU A 241 18.63 -3.04 23.28
C GLU A 241 18.57 -2.84 21.75
N LEU A 242 18.20 -1.65 21.31
CA LEU A 242 18.02 -1.31 19.90
C LEU A 242 19.23 -0.58 19.31
N ASN A 243 20.34 -0.50 20.04
CA ASN A 243 21.52 0.24 19.60
C ASN A 243 21.95 -0.21 18.19
N ASN A 244 22.17 0.77 17.31
CA ASN A 244 22.46 0.61 15.88
C ASN A 244 21.37 -0.07 15.02
N ILE A 245 20.37 -0.74 15.60
CA ILE A 245 19.36 -1.51 14.86
C ILE A 245 18.00 -0.77 14.78
N GLY A 246 17.69 0.08 15.74
CA GLY A 246 16.34 0.61 15.94
C GLY A 246 16.24 1.73 16.97
N TYR A 247 15.00 2.06 17.32
CA TYR A 247 14.63 2.95 18.42
C TYR A 247 13.21 2.63 18.91
N GLU A 248 12.81 3.18 20.05
CA GLU A 248 11.43 3.09 20.54
C GLU A 248 10.66 4.39 20.32
N ILE A 249 9.35 4.27 20.07
CA ILE A 249 8.41 5.38 20.22
C ILE A 249 7.76 5.23 21.60
N ILE A 250 7.98 6.21 22.46
CA ILE A 250 7.53 6.21 23.86
C ILE A 250 6.58 7.37 24.13
N LYS A 251 5.91 7.34 25.30
CA LYS A 251 5.00 8.40 25.77
C LYS A 251 3.95 8.74 24.72
N ILE A 252 3.27 7.71 24.22
CA ILE A 252 2.29 7.86 23.14
C ILE A 252 1.02 8.49 23.70
N GLU A 253 0.60 9.60 23.12
CA GLU A 253 -0.60 10.33 23.53
C GLU A 253 -1.38 10.87 22.32
N SER A 254 -2.71 10.99 22.47
CA SER A 254 -3.56 11.63 21.47
C SER A 254 -3.51 13.15 21.63
N GLN A 255 -3.86 13.86 20.55
CA GLN A 255 -4.08 15.31 20.59
C GLN A 255 -5.16 15.74 21.61
N THR A 256 -6.04 14.82 22.01
CA THR A 256 -7.11 15.05 23.00
C THR A 256 -6.72 14.67 24.43
N GLY A 257 -5.49 14.18 24.67
CA GLY A 257 -4.96 13.90 26.01
C GLY A 257 -5.13 12.47 26.52
N GLU A 258 -5.57 11.53 25.67
CA GLU A 258 -5.55 10.10 26.00
C GLU A 258 -4.11 9.56 25.95
N ILE A 259 -3.70 8.80 26.97
CA ILE A 259 -2.35 8.23 27.09
C ILE A 259 -2.39 6.75 26.79
N HIS A 260 -1.46 6.28 25.93
CA HIS A 260 -1.26 4.88 25.62
C HIS A 260 0.03 4.37 26.27
N ASN A 261 -0.10 3.43 27.21
CA ASN A 261 1.00 2.97 28.07
C ASN A 261 1.97 1.99 27.41
N GLN A 262 1.99 1.91 26.09
CA GLN A 262 2.75 0.92 25.35
C GLN A 262 3.75 1.60 24.42
N ASN A 263 5.00 1.12 24.46
CA ASN A 263 6.04 1.55 23.56
C ASN A 263 5.96 0.77 22.24
N ILE A 264 6.39 1.41 21.16
CA ILE A 264 6.50 0.79 19.84
C ILE A 264 7.97 0.60 19.51
N LYS A 265 8.39 -0.62 19.17
CA LYS A 265 9.75 -0.89 18.71
C LYS A 265 9.84 -0.69 17.20
N VAL A 266 10.72 0.21 16.77
CA VAL A 266 11.02 0.47 15.35
C VAL A 266 12.36 -0.15 15.01
N ILE A 267 12.39 -1.09 14.07
CA ILE A 267 13.54 -1.96 13.81
C ILE A 267 13.91 -1.93 12.33
N SER A 268 15.20 -1.79 12.02
CA SER A 268 15.74 -2.10 10.70
C SER A 268 15.94 -3.61 10.54
N LEU A 269 15.17 -4.22 9.64
CA LEU A 269 15.30 -5.62 9.26
C LEU A 269 16.68 -5.90 8.67
N LYS A 270 17.21 -5.03 7.81
CA LYS A 270 18.55 -5.24 7.22
C LYS A 270 19.61 -5.35 8.29
N LYS A 271 19.63 -4.43 9.27
CA LYS A 271 20.60 -4.46 10.37
C LYS A 271 20.33 -5.61 11.34
N LEU A 272 19.06 -5.91 11.62
CA LEU A 272 18.70 -7.05 12.47
C LEU A 272 19.19 -8.37 11.84
N LEU A 273 19.06 -8.54 10.53
CA LEU A 273 19.59 -9.69 9.80
C LEU A 273 21.12 -9.82 9.96
N ASP A 274 21.86 -8.72 9.83
CA ASP A 274 23.31 -8.70 10.01
C ASP A 274 23.77 -9.02 11.42
N HIS A 275 22.96 -8.68 12.43
CA HIS A 275 23.27 -8.95 13.83
C HIS A 275 22.84 -10.35 14.28
N THR A 276 21.79 -10.92 13.69
CA THR A 276 21.27 -12.25 14.05
C THR A 276 21.88 -13.38 13.21
N PHE A 277 22.19 -13.13 11.94
CA PHE A 277 22.63 -14.14 10.99
C PHE A 277 23.97 -13.80 10.32
N ASP A 278 24.68 -14.82 9.84
CA ASP A 278 25.89 -14.63 9.03
C ASP A 278 25.51 -14.30 7.58
N CYS A 279 25.21 -13.02 7.35
CA CYS A 279 24.78 -12.48 6.06
C CYS A 279 25.97 -12.05 5.20
N GLN A 280 26.05 -12.57 3.97
CA GLN A 280 27.01 -12.13 2.96
C GLN A 280 26.31 -11.33 1.86
N TRP A 281 26.52 -10.01 1.84
CA TRP A 281 25.94 -9.11 0.84
C TRP A 281 26.74 -9.04 -0.45
N THR A 282 26.04 -8.84 -1.55
CA THR A 282 26.62 -8.60 -2.88
C THR A 282 25.77 -7.58 -3.62
N THR A 283 26.40 -6.47 -4.00
CA THR A 283 25.80 -5.42 -4.84
C THR A 283 26.47 -5.46 -6.21
N PRO A 284 25.78 -5.93 -7.26
CA PRO A 284 26.30 -5.89 -8.62
C PRO A 284 26.54 -4.44 -9.07
N PRO A 285 27.54 -4.18 -9.91
CA PRO A 285 27.69 -2.87 -10.54
C PRO A 285 26.45 -2.55 -11.39
N LYS A 286 26.03 -1.28 -11.36
CA LYS A 286 24.91 -0.77 -12.15
C LYS A 286 25.32 -0.47 -13.58
#